data_AF-H2M3E5-F1
#
_entry.id   AF-H2M3E5-F1
#
_cell.length_a   1.000
_cell.length_b   1.000
_cell.length_c   1.000
_cell.angle_alpha   90.00
_cell.angle_beta   90.00
_cell.angle_gamma   90.00
#
_symmetry.space_group_name_H-M   'P 1'
#
loop_
_entity.id
_entity.type
_entity.pdbx_description
1 polymer ?
#
loop_
_entity_poly.entity_id
_entity_poly.type
_entity_poly.pdbx_seq_one_letter_code
_entity_poly.pdbx_strand_id
1 'polypeptide(L)'
;MLVRLEKQRYWVEDNWFCRYVTVEPEDGGKMQIFPCYRWFVGDSKIEIREGKATTVKDDTSPKLLEHRKKELQERRETYRWITWAAGIPRCIDAKTEADLPQDARFENEKRSDFEHSLHYALLELSLKKFTIRFGKSWNDLEDFKRIFWKLRSPIAEYCMDHWKEDWLFGYQCLNGSNPRMIQRCQKLPDNFPVTAGMVQSSMADGTTLNKELKAGNIYLLDYAIMEGIPTNTIKGKPQFIAAPLCLLYQHPDDGLIPIAIQLEQTPGLDTPIFLPSDPPLAWLLAKMWVRHAEFQVFQLLSHLLRTHLVVEVFCVATLRQLPAVHPIYKLLAPHQRYTLEINCRGRTQLLSETGIFKRVVSTGGEGLLVLAQREYKVLTYRSLQPRFDFIDRGVTQIPNYFYRDHSLMLWDAIHSFVTGMVDLYYPTDQDVQKDAELQAWIRDVTQEGFTQLPNFGLKSKLSSREELSTLLAVVIFTPTAQHAATNNGQFDWCAWVPNTPCTMRLPPPTDKDAVTMEMIMATLPDVSQSCVQMAITWHLGRAQPDAIPLGQYPEQHFTERRALEMIDSFRKELKKIEEQILDQNAGLDLQYLFLLPSRIENSITI
;
A
#
# COMPACT_ATOMS: atom_id res chain seq x y z
N MET A 1 -27.39 -2.45 30.17
CA MET A 1 -28.26 -3.50 29.59
C MET A 1 -27.45 -4.34 28.62
N LEU A 2 -27.72 -5.64 28.51
CA LEU A 2 -27.17 -6.51 27.46
C LEU A 2 -28.34 -7.12 26.69
N VAL A 3 -28.22 -7.23 25.37
CA VAL A 3 -29.15 -8.00 24.54
C VAL A 3 -28.46 -9.30 24.17
N ARG A 4 -29.13 -10.43 24.39
CA ARG A 4 -28.63 -11.75 24.05
C ARG A 4 -29.41 -12.25 22.84
N LEU A 5 -28.67 -12.59 21.78
CA LEU A 5 -29.19 -13.21 20.57
C LEU A 5 -28.70 -14.66 20.53
N GLU A 6 -29.63 -15.59 20.29
CA GLU A 6 -29.33 -17.00 20.14
C GLU A 6 -29.92 -17.49 18.82
N LYS A 7 -29.06 -18.05 17.98
CA LYS A 7 -29.44 -18.72 16.73
C LYS A 7 -29.26 -20.21 16.94
N GLN A 8 -30.32 -20.97 16.68
CA GLN A 8 -30.29 -22.42 16.65
C GLN A 8 -30.57 -22.88 15.22
N ARG A 9 -29.77 -23.82 14.72
CA ARG A 9 -29.96 -24.42 13.41
C ARG A 9 -31.20 -25.30 13.44
N TYR A 10 -32.02 -25.18 12.41
CA TYR A 10 -33.21 -26.00 12.24
C TYR A 10 -32.88 -27.28 11.45
N TRP A 11 -32.97 -27.25 10.11
CA TRP A 11 -32.66 -28.41 9.24
C TRP A 11 -31.41 -28.22 8.37
N VAL A 12 -31.14 -26.99 7.95
CA VAL A 12 -29.99 -26.61 7.09
C VAL A 12 -29.23 -25.46 7.74
N GLU A 13 -27.95 -25.34 7.43
CA GLU A 13 -27.17 -24.18 7.85
C GLU A 13 -27.61 -22.95 7.07
N ASP A 14 -27.93 -21.88 7.78
CA ASP A 14 -28.25 -20.57 7.22
C ASP A 14 -27.54 -19.51 8.04
N ASN A 15 -26.48 -18.91 7.49
CA ASN A 15 -25.68 -17.92 8.18
C ASN A 15 -26.42 -16.57 8.19
N TRP A 16 -26.54 -15.95 9.35
CA TRP A 16 -27.27 -14.69 9.50
C TRP A 16 -26.34 -13.54 9.89
N PHE A 17 -26.30 -12.48 9.10
CA PHE A 17 -25.58 -11.25 9.47
C PHE A 17 -26.50 -10.29 10.21
N CYS A 18 -26.24 -10.07 11.50
CA CYS A 18 -27.00 -9.12 12.29
C CYS A 18 -26.33 -7.74 12.24
N ARG A 19 -27.03 -6.73 11.71
CA ARG A 19 -26.52 -5.35 11.67
C ARG A 19 -26.57 -4.71 13.06
N TYR A 20 -27.77 -4.63 13.64
CA TYR A 20 -28.00 -4.05 14.96
C TYR A 20 -29.37 -4.49 15.51
N VAL A 21 -29.57 -4.28 16.80
CA VAL A 21 -30.87 -4.43 17.47
C VAL A 21 -31.30 -3.09 18.06
N THR A 22 -32.59 -2.76 17.98
CA THR A 22 -33.18 -1.61 18.68
C THR A 22 -34.13 -2.09 19.77
N VAL A 23 -34.08 -1.43 20.92
CA VAL A 23 -35.00 -1.69 22.04
C VAL A 23 -35.72 -0.40 22.39
N GLU A 24 -37.05 -0.43 22.32
CA GLU A 24 -37.93 0.67 22.70
C GLU A 24 -38.52 0.38 24.09
N PRO A 25 -38.23 1.23 25.10
CA PRO A 25 -38.82 1.08 26.43
C PRO A 25 -40.33 1.33 26.43
N GLU A 26 -41.09 0.54 27.19
CA GLU A 26 -42.55 0.69 27.33
C GLU A 26 -42.95 2.02 27.99
N ASP A 27 -42.05 2.65 28.75
CA ASP A 27 -42.28 3.92 29.44
C ASP A 27 -42.11 5.17 28.54
N GLY A 28 -41.92 4.98 27.23
CA GLY A 28 -41.65 6.05 26.28
C GLY A 28 -40.24 6.62 26.39
N GLY A 29 -39.33 5.91 27.08
CA GLY A 29 -37.92 6.25 27.15
C GLY A 29 -37.21 6.26 25.79
N LYS A 30 -35.99 6.81 25.76
CA LYS A 30 -35.21 6.90 24.53
C LYS A 30 -34.89 5.51 23.98
N MET A 31 -35.20 5.28 22.69
CA MET A 31 -34.80 4.07 21.95
C MET A 31 -33.30 3.82 22.08
N GLN A 32 -32.94 2.58 22.41
CA GLN A 32 -31.56 2.15 22.59
C GLN A 32 -31.13 1.31 21.39
N ILE A 33 -29.92 1.57 20.89
CA ILE A 33 -29.36 0.89 19.71
C ILE A 33 -28.22 0.01 20.18
N PHE A 34 -28.19 -1.23 19.68
CA PHE A 34 -27.19 -2.25 19.97
C PHE A 34 -26.51 -2.67 18.67
N PRO A 35 -25.42 -1.98 18.26
CA PRO A 35 -24.62 -2.37 17.11
C PRO A 35 -24.11 -3.80 17.25
N CYS A 36 -24.27 -4.61 16.20
CA CYS A 36 -23.79 -5.98 16.16
C CYS A 36 -22.72 -6.14 15.07
N TYR A 37 -23.11 -5.98 13.80
CA TYR A 37 -22.27 -6.13 12.60
C TYR A 37 -21.44 -7.43 12.61
N ARG A 38 -22.09 -8.55 12.90
CA ARG A 38 -21.45 -9.88 12.98
C ARG A 38 -22.30 -10.98 12.38
N TRP A 39 -21.63 -12.02 11.91
CA TRP A 39 -22.23 -13.25 11.42
C TRP A 39 -22.53 -14.22 12.56
N PHE A 40 -23.74 -14.76 12.55
CA PHE A 40 -24.19 -15.89 13.34
C PHE A 40 -24.09 -17.14 12.48
N VAL A 41 -23.10 -17.98 12.77
CA VAL A 41 -22.79 -19.22 12.04
C VAL A 41 -23.11 -20.40 12.96
N GLY A 42 -23.83 -21.40 12.45
CA GLY A 42 -24.23 -22.57 13.24
C GLY A 42 -25.11 -22.20 14.43
N ASP A 43 -25.02 -23.03 15.46
CA ASP A 43 -25.60 -22.73 16.77
C ASP A 43 -24.71 -21.71 17.47
N SER A 44 -25.22 -20.49 17.62
CA SER A 44 -24.43 -19.36 18.10
C SER A 44 -25.21 -18.52 19.10
N LYS A 45 -24.47 -17.98 20.08
CA LYS A 45 -25.02 -17.17 21.14
C LYS A 45 -24.11 -15.98 21.36
N ILE A 46 -24.63 -14.79 21.09
CA ILE A 46 -23.87 -13.54 21.17
C ILE A 46 -24.61 -12.57 22.09
N GLU A 47 -23.85 -11.97 23.00
CA GLU A 47 -24.34 -10.87 23.83
C GLU A 47 -23.77 -9.55 23.29
N ILE A 48 -24.66 -8.63 22.97
CA ILE A 48 -24.32 -7.31 22.44
C ILE A 48 -24.64 -6.22 23.45
N ARG A 49 -23.86 -5.13 23.36
CA ARG A 49 -23.94 -3.96 24.24
C ARG A 49 -24.58 -2.79 23.52
N GLU A 50 -25.10 -1.85 24.31
CA GLU A 50 -25.62 -0.60 23.78
C GLU A 50 -24.49 0.18 23.08
N GLY A 51 -24.85 0.95 22.06
CA GLY A 51 -23.90 1.52 21.11
C GLY A 51 -22.92 2.53 21.69
N LYS A 52 -23.20 3.14 22.85
CA LYS A 52 -22.30 4.08 23.50
C LYS A 52 -20.93 3.46 23.71
N ALA A 53 -19.89 4.14 23.25
CA ALA A 53 -18.53 3.70 23.47
C ALA A 53 -18.15 3.84 24.94
N THR A 54 -17.50 2.81 25.48
CA THR A 54 -17.06 2.78 26.88
C THR A 54 -15.68 2.19 26.98
N THR A 55 -14.89 2.72 27.91
CA THR A 55 -13.63 2.13 28.39
C THR A 55 -13.91 1.32 29.66
N VAL A 56 -12.90 0.61 30.18
CA VAL A 56 -13.06 -0.20 31.40
C VAL A 56 -13.51 0.63 32.61
N LYS A 57 -13.04 1.89 32.73
CA LYS A 57 -13.42 2.77 33.85
C LYS A 57 -14.90 3.17 33.85
N ASP A 58 -15.56 3.10 32.69
CA ASP A 58 -16.97 3.49 32.55
C ASP A 58 -17.91 2.33 32.94
N ASP A 59 -17.40 1.09 32.99
CA ASP A 59 -18.16 -0.11 33.30
C ASP A 59 -18.20 -0.35 34.82
N THR A 60 -19.24 0.18 35.48
CA THR A 60 -19.42 0.05 36.93
C THR A 60 -20.14 -1.23 37.35
N SER A 61 -20.82 -1.92 36.43
CA SER A 61 -21.57 -3.15 36.71
C SER A 61 -20.68 -4.39 36.55
N PRO A 62 -20.65 -5.31 37.53
CA PRO A 62 -19.91 -6.58 37.42
C PRO A 62 -20.25 -7.38 36.16
N LYS A 63 -21.53 -7.37 35.75
CA LYS A 63 -22.01 -8.06 34.54
C LYS A 63 -21.38 -7.51 33.26
N LEU A 64 -21.17 -6.20 33.18
CA LEU A 64 -20.57 -5.55 32.01
C LEU A 64 -19.06 -5.82 31.95
N LEU A 65 -18.39 -5.80 33.10
CA LEU A 65 -16.98 -6.16 33.21
C LEU A 65 -16.73 -7.63 32.86
N GLU A 66 -17.61 -8.54 33.28
CA GLU A 66 -17.55 -9.96 32.95
C GLU A 66 -17.76 -10.21 31.44
N HIS A 67 -18.79 -9.59 30.85
CA HIS A 67 -19.03 -9.63 29.40
C HIS A 67 -17.79 -9.22 28.61
N ARG A 68 -17.18 -8.09 29.00
CA ARG A 68 -16.00 -7.52 28.34
C ARG A 68 -14.78 -8.43 28.42
N LYS A 69 -14.52 -9.02 29.60
CA LYS A 69 -13.44 -9.99 29.80
C LYS A 69 -13.66 -11.25 28.97
N LYS A 70 -14.89 -11.77 28.95
CA LYS A 70 -15.25 -12.96 28.17
C LYS A 70 -15.09 -12.72 26.67
N GLU A 71 -15.56 -11.58 26.16
CA GLU A 71 -15.38 -11.20 24.75
C GLU A 71 -13.89 -11.18 24.38
N LEU A 72 -13.04 -10.53 25.17
CA LEU A 72 -11.60 -10.49 24.90
C LEU A 72 -10.93 -11.85 25.00
N GLN A 73 -11.36 -12.73 25.90
CA GLN A 73 -10.87 -14.09 25.96
C GLN A 73 -11.20 -14.86 24.67
N GLU A 74 -12.47 -14.88 24.26
CA GLU A 74 -12.93 -15.54 23.04
C GLU A 74 -12.21 -15.00 21.79
N ARG A 75 -12.02 -13.68 21.72
CA ARG A 75 -11.30 -13.05 20.60
C ARG A 75 -9.82 -13.42 20.57
N ARG A 76 -9.14 -13.57 21.71
CA ARG A 76 -7.73 -14.02 21.74
C ARG A 76 -7.57 -15.49 21.33
N GLU A 77 -8.58 -16.31 21.57
CA GLU A 77 -8.65 -17.70 21.11
C GLU A 77 -8.93 -17.77 19.60
N THR A 78 -9.77 -16.87 19.09
CA THR A 78 -10.19 -16.80 17.69
C THR A 78 -9.11 -16.18 16.78
N TYR A 79 -8.56 -15.03 17.17
CA TYR A 79 -7.58 -14.28 16.40
C TYR A 79 -6.20 -14.52 17.01
N ARG A 80 -5.43 -15.43 16.43
CA ARG A 80 -4.08 -15.78 16.93
C ARG A 80 -3.00 -15.29 15.96
N TRP A 81 -1.79 -15.12 16.51
CA TRP A 81 -0.63 -14.73 15.73
C TRP A 81 0.12 -15.96 15.21
N ILE A 82 0.50 -15.95 13.93
CA ILE A 82 1.45 -16.90 13.35
C ILE A 82 2.64 -16.15 12.74
N THR A 83 3.79 -16.83 12.69
CA THR A 83 4.95 -16.36 11.94
C THR A 83 4.90 -16.99 10.56
N TRP A 84 4.48 -16.22 9.54
CA TRP A 84 4.49 -16.70 8.15
C TRP A 84 5.91 -16.93 7.63
N ALA A 85 6.83 -16.00 7.89
CA ALA A 85 8.26 -16.17 7.69
C ALA A 85 9.04 -15.39 8.76
N ALA A 86 10.29 -15.78 9.02
CA ALA A 86 11.16 -15.05 9.94
C ALA A 86 11.55 -13.67 9.39
N GLY A 87 11.85 -12.70 10.26
CA GLY A 87 12.34 -11.38 9.85
C GLY A 87 11.35 -10.51 9.09
N ILE A 88 10.05 -10.75 9.27
CA ILE A 88 8.93 -9.91 8.78
C ILE A 88 7.84 -9.84 9.88
N PRO A 89 6.84 -8.95 9.80
CA PRO A 89 5.78 -8.89 10.80
C PRO A 89 5.02 -10.22 10.91
N ARG A 90 4.56 -10.56 12.13
CA ARG A 90 3.62 -11.67 12.33
C ARG A 90 2.24 -11.31 11.77
N CYS A 91 1.45 -12.33 11.48
CA CYS A 91 0.16 -12.20 10.82
C CYS A 91 -0.92 -13.06 11.49
N ILE A 92 -2.14 -13.01 10.97
CA ILE A 92 -3.23 -13.88 11.44
C ILE A 92 -2.89 -15.35 11.22
N ASP A 93 -3.19 -16.19 12.23
CA ASP A 93 -3.07 -17.65 12.20
C ASP A 93 -4.15 -18.28 11.32
N ALA A 94 -4.00 -18.09 10.02
CA ALA A 94 -4.83 -18.65 8.97
C ALA A 94 -3.95 -19.04 7.78
N LYS A 95 -4.06 -20.29 7.31
CA LYS A 95 -3.29 -20.76 6.15
C LYS A 95 -3.95 -20.32 4.85
N THR A 96 -5.27 -20.27 4.86
CA THR A 96 -6.12 -19.83 3.76
C THR A 96 -7.23 -18.92 4.29
N GLU A 97 -7.91 -18.23 3.38
CA GLU A 97 -9.10 -17.45 3.70
C GLU A 97 -10.22 -18.29 4.35
N ALA A 98 -10.24 -19.61 4.09
CA ALA A 98 -11.23 -20.51 4.69
C ALA A 98 -11.03 -20.72 6.20
N ASP A 99 -9.81 -20.48 6.71
CA ASP A 99 -9.48 -20.60 8.13
C ASP A 99 -9.88 -19.34 8.92
N LEU A 100 -10.22 -18.24 8.23
CA LEU A 100 -10.63 -17.00 8.88
C LEU A 100 -12.05 -17.12 9.46
N PRO A 101 -12.31 -16.47 10.61
CA PRO A 101 -13.67 -16.29 11.11
C PRO A 101 -14.54 -15.61 10.05
N GLN A 102 -15.80 -16.00 9.95
CA GLN A 102 -16.74 -15.46 8.95
C GLN A 102 -16.83 -13.92 8.97
N ASP A 103 -16.66 -13.30 10.14
CA ASP A 103 -16.60 -11.83 10.33
C ASP A 103 -15.43 -11.15 9.61
N ALA A 104 -14.34 -11.87 9.34
CA ALA A 104 -13.15 -11.33 8.68
C ALA A 104 -13.09 -11.63 7.18
N ARG A 105 -14.03 -12.44 6.66
CA ARG A 105 -14.03 -12.87 5.26
C ARG A 105 -14.78 -11.91 4.35
N PHE A 106 -14.48 -11.99 3.05
CA PHE A 106 -15.27 -11.30 2.03
C PHE A 106 -16.74 -11.75 2.08
N GLU A 107 -17.64 -10.79 1.89
CA GLU A 107 -19.03 -11.11 1.57
C GLU A 107 -19.12 -11.83 0.22
N ASN A 108 -20.21 -12.59 0.02
CA ASN A 108 -20.35 -13.46 -1.14
C ASN A 108 -20.25 -12.71 -2.47
N GLU A 109 -20.85 -11.51 -2.56
CA GLU A 109 -20.81 -10.68 -3.76
C GLU A 109 -19.38 -10.22 -4.07
N LYS A 110 -18.66 -9.69 -3.07
CA LYS A 110 -17.26 -9.29 -3.21
C LYS A 110 -16.38 -10.47 -3.61
N ARG A 111 -16.52 -11.63 -2.94
CA ARG A 111 -15.77 -12.85 -3.28
C ARG A 111 -16.01 -13.28 -4.73
N SER A 112 -17.28 -13.32 -5.15
CA SER A 112 -17.63 -13.71 -6.51
C SER A 112 -17.05 -12.74 -7.54
N ASP A 113 -17.13 -11.43 -7.30
CA ASP A 113 -16.56 -10.42 -8.19
C ASP A 113 -15.03 -10.50 -8.24
N PHE A 114 -14.38 -10.66 -7.09
CA PHE A 114 -12.93 -10.84 -7.01
C PHE A 114 -12.47 -12.06 -7.82
N GLU A 115 -13.08 -13.22 -7.59
CA GLU A 115 -12.70 -14.45 -8.29
C GLU A 115 -13.03 -14.37 -9.78
N HIS A 116 -14.21 -13.89 -10.14
CA HIS A 116 -14.62 -13.78 -11.53
C HIS A 116 -13.77 -12.77 -12.32
N SER A 117 -13.46 -11.60 -11.75
CA SER A 117 -12.64 -10.58 -12.41
C SER A 117 -11.20 -11.05 -12.65
N LEU A 118 -10.61 -11.79 -11.70
CA LEU A 118 -9.28 -12.39 -11.89
C LEU A 118 -9.30 -13.43 -13.01
N HIS A 119 -10.30 -14.33 -13.01
CA HIS A 119 -10.47 -15.32 -14.08
C HIS A 119 -10.70 -14.65 -15.43
N TYR A 120 -11.52 -13.60 -15.49
CA TYR A 120 -11.77 -12.81 -16.70
C TYR A 120 -10.48 -12.20 -17.24
N ALA A 121 -9.69 -11.53 -16.40
CA ALA A 121 -8.42 -10.92 -16.81
C ALA A 121 -7.45 -11.97 -17.35
N LEU A 122 -7.27 -13.09 -16.63
CA LEU A 122 -6.39 -14.17 -17.06
C LEU A 122 -6.87 -14.86 -18.35
N LEU A 123 -8.18 -15.08 -18.51
CA LEU A 123 -8.76 -15.70 -19.69
C LEU A 123 -8.63 -14.80 -20.92
N GLU A 124 -8.99 -13.52 -20.79
CA GLU A 124 -8.90 -12.53 -21.87
C GLU A 124 -7.46 -12.45 -22.39
N LEU A 125 -6.49 -12.45 -21.47
CA LEU A 125 -5.07 -12.37 -21.81
C LEU A 125 -4.47 -13.70 -22.27
N SER A 126 -5.05 -14.82 -21.86
CA SER A 126 -4.70 -16.15 -22.40
C SER A 126 -5.22 -16.34 -23.83
N LEU A 127 -6.42 -15.87 -24.14
CA LEU A 127 -6.96 -15.82 -25.50
C LEU A 127 -6.08 -14.95 -26.39
N LYS A 128 -5.65 -13.78 -25.90
CA LYS A 128 -4.67 -12.92 -26.59
C LYS A 128 -3.35 -13.62 -26.82
N LYS A 129 -2.80 -14.28 -25.80
CA LYS A 129 -1.56 -15.06 -25.93
C LYS A 129 -1.69 -16.13 -27.02
N PHE A 130 -2.85 -16.76 -27.14
CA PHE A 130 -3.11 -17.75 -28.18
C PHE A 130 -3.11 -17.10 -29.57
N THR A 131 -3.77 -15.94 -29.74
CA THR A 131 -3.77 -15.18 -31.01
C THR A 131 -2.39 -14.65 -31.38
N ILE A 132 -1.64 -14.11 -30.41
CA ILE A 132 -0.29 -13.56 -30.59
C ILE A 132 0.73 -14.67 -30.86
N ARG A 133 0.56 -15.88 -30.29
CA ARG A 133 1.44 -17.03 -30.55
C ARG A 133 1.45 -17.49 -32.02
N PHE A 134 0.39 -17.21 -32.79
CA PHE A 134 0.39 -17.44 -34.23
C PHE A 134 1.22 -16.40 -35.01
N GLY A 135 1.77 -15.38 -34.35
CA GLY A 135 2.56 -14.30 -34.94
C GLY A 135 3.76 -13.84 -34.10
N LYS A 136 4.78 -14.71 -33.94
CA LYS A 136 6.16 -14.44 -33.45
C LYS A 136 6.31 -13.81 -32.03
N SER A 137 7.54 -13.88 -31.50
CA SER A 137 7.99 -13.14 -30.32
C SER A 137 7.81 -11.63 -30.48
N TRP A 138 7.86 -10.86 -29.39
CA TRP A 138 8.05 -9.41 -29.47
C TRP A 138 9.34 -9.14 -30.25
N ASN A 139 9.25 -8.48 -31.41
CA ASN A 139 10.41 -8.16 -32.27
C ASN A 139 10.70 -6.65 -32.24
N ASP A 140 9.73 -5.84 -31.82
CA ASP A 140 9.89 -4.42 -31.55
C ASP A 140 9.03 -3.97 -30.36
N LEU A 141 9.25 -2.74 -29.90
CA LEU A 141 8.53 -2.15 -28.77
C LEU A 141 7.05 -1.90 -29.07
N GLU A 142 6.67 -1.65 -30.33
CA GLU A 142 5.29 -1.41 -30.74
C GLU A 142 4.45 -2.67 -30.63
N ASP A 143 5.07 -3.86 -30.72
CA ASP A 143 4.35 -5.11 -30.52
C ASP A 143 3.66 -5.16 -29.15
N PHE A 144 4.22 -4.56 -28.09
CA PHE A 144 3.57 -4.49 -26.77
C PHE A 144 2.20 -3.81 -26.80
N LYS A 145 1.90 -2.95 -27.79
CA LYS A 145 0.55 -2.37 -27.96
C LYS A 145 -0.50 -3.44 -28.26
N ARG A 146 -0.10 -4.61 -28.78
CA ARG A 146 -1.03 -5.71 -29.11
C ARG A 146 -1.68 -6.36 -27.89
N ILE A 147 -1.20 -6.13 -26.67
CA ILE A 147 -1.91 -6.60 -25.46
C ILE A 147 -2.97 -5.60 -24.97
N PHE A 148 -2.91 -4.33 -25.41
CA PHE A 148 -3.87 -3.27 -25.07
C PHE A 148 -5.12 -3.30 -25.97
N TRP A 149 -6.04 -4.23 -25.72
CA TRP A 149 -7.33 -4.28 -26.44
C TRP A 149 -8.46 -3.59 -25.68
N LYS A 150 -9.03 -4.29 -24.68
CA LYS A 150 -10.21 -3.83 -23.94
C LYS A 150 -9.88 -3.15 -22.61
N LEU A 151 -8.78 -3.54 -21.97
CA LEU A 151 -8.30 -2.90 -20.76
C LEU A 151 -7.54 -1.64 -21.17
N ARG A 152 -8.10 -0.48 -20.86
CA ARG A 152 -7.55 0.83 -21.23
C ARG A 152 -7.61 1.77 -20.04
N SER A 153 -6.65 2.67 -19.99
CA SER A 153 -6.59 3.78 -19.05
C SER A 153 -6.02 4.98 -19.79
N PRO A 154 -6.59 6.19 -19.63
CA PRO A 154 -6.02 7.40 -20.22
C PRO A 154 -4.56 7.62 -19.83
N ILE A 155 -4.19 7.35 -18.57
CA ILE A 155 -2.81 7.48 -18.10
C ILE A 155 -1.93 6.40 -18.73
N ALA A 156 -2.44 5.17 -18.88
CA ALA A 156 -1.69 4.12 -19.56
C ALA A 156 -1.45 4.46 -21.04
N GLU A 157 -2.46 4.98 -21.74
CA GLU A 157 -2.35 5.44 -23.13
C GLU A 157 -1.34 6.61 -23.25
N TYR A 158 -1.44 7.61 -22.38
CA TYR A 158 -0.46 8.69 -22.30
C TYR A 158 0.95 8.15 -22.06
N CYS A 159 1.11 7.20 -21.13
CA CYS A 159 2.39 6.58 -20.83
C CYS A 159 2.94 5.81 -22.05
N MET A 160 2.10 5.12 -22.83
CA MET A 160 2.56 4.42 -24.04
C MET A 160 3.19 5.37 -25.07
N ASP A 161 2.69 6.60 -25.15
CA ASP A 161 3.18 7.60 -26.10
C ASP A 161 4.44 8.32 -25.59
N HIS A 162 4.55 8.53 -24.28
CA HIS A 162 5.57 9.40 -23.68
C HIS A 162 6.65 8.70 -22.83
N TRP A 163 6.57 7.37 -22.57
CA TRP A 163 7.50 6.67 -21.66
C TRP A 163 9.00 6.75 -22.02
N LYS A 164 9.32 7.07 -23.27
CA LYS A 164 10.72 7.25 -23.71
C LYS A 164 11.28 8.61 -23.27
N GLU A 165 10.44 9.56 -22.89
CA GLU A 165 10.82 10.93 -22.57
C GLU A 165 11.33 11.02 -21.12
N ASP A 166 12.39 11.81 -20.93
CA ASP A 166 13.09 11.93 -19.64
C ASP A 166 12.24 12.66 -18.58
N TRP A 167 11.44 13.65 -19.00
CA TRP A 167 10.52 14.34 -18.10
C TRP A 167 9.44 13.40 -17.55
N LEU A 168 8.91 12.46 -18.34
CA LEU A 168 7.90 11.51 -17.85
C LEU A 168 8.52 10.49 -16.89
N PHE A 169 9.77 10.08 -17.14
CA PHE A 169 10.51 9.26 -16.19
C PHE A 169 10.62 9.96 -14.82
N GLY A 170 11.03 11.23 -14.80
CA GLY A 170 11.15 12.00 -13.56
C GLY A 170 9.79 12.32 -12.94
N TYR A 171 8.77 12.63 -13.74
CA TYR A 171 7.39 12.83 -13.27
C TYR A 171 6.88 11.62 -12.48
N GLN A 172 7.14 10.40 -12.96
CA GLN A 172 6.74 9.18 -12.27
C GLN A 172 7.43 8.99 -10.91
N CYS A 173 8.60 9.59 -10.69
CA CYS A 173 9.27 9.58 -9.38
C CYS A 173 8.52 10.42 -8.33
N LEU A 174 7.67 11.35 -8.77
CA LEU A 174 6.85 12.23 -7.94
C LEU A 174 5.38 11.79 -7.91
N ASN A 175 4.84 11.32 -9.02
CA ASN A 175 3.40 11.17 -9.23
C ASN A 175 3.02 9.82 -9.88
N GLY A 176 3.96 8.88 -9.97
CA GLY A 176 3.73 7.50 -10.47
C GLY A 176 3.17 6.57 -9.39
N SER A 177 3.26 5.24 -9.62
CA SER A 177 2.78 4.22 -8.66
C SER A 177 3.62 4.11 -7.38
N ASN A 178 4.88 4.52 -7.40
CA ASN A 178 5.76 4.47 -6.22
C ASN A 178 6.47 5.80 -5.96
N PRO A 179 5.73 6.86 -5.61
CA PRO A 179 6.26 8.21 -5.48
C PRO A 179 7.04 8.42 -4.16
N ARG A 180 7.76 7.41 -3.66
CA ARG A 180 8.47 7.44 -2.36
C ARG A 180 9.99 7.37 -2.50
N MET A 181 10.52 6.79 -3.58
CA MET A 181 11.96 6.47 -3.66
C MET A 181 12.88 7.68 -3.83
N ILE A 182 12.35 8.80 -4.31
CA ILE A 182 13.13 10.01 -4.51
C ILE A 182 13.58 10.64 -3.19
N GLN A 183 14.87 10.96 -3.10
CA GLN A 183 15.47 11.70 -2.00
C GLN A 183 16.41 12.79 -2.53
N ARG A 184 16.54 13.89 -1.78
CA ARG A 184 17.44 14.99 -2.13
C ARG A 184 18.90 14.57 -1.94
N CYS A 185 19.71 14.74 -2.97
CA CYS A 185 21.13 14.44 -2.95
C CYS A 185 21.92 15.66 -2.47
N GLN A 186 22.46 15.60 -1.25
CA GLN A 186 23.31 16.69 -0.71
C GLN A 186 24.78 16.50 -1.11
N LYS A 187 25.20 15.24 -1.23
CA LYS A 187 26.52 14.80 -1.66
C LYS A 187 26.32 13.55 -2.49
N LEU A 188 27.03 13.45 -3.62
CA LEU A 188 27.06 12.21 -4.40
C LEU A 188 27.59 11.06 -3.55
N PRO A 189 26.96 9.87 -3.61
CA PRO A 189 27.50 8.65 -3.01
C PRO A 189 28.88 8.32 -3.56
N ASP A 190 29.79 7.83 -2.70
CA ASP A 190 31.17 7.54 -3.11
C ASP A 190 31.22 6.37 -4.13
N ASN A 191 30.22 5.49 -4.13
CA ASN A 191 30.04 4.41 -5.10
C ASN A 191 29.32 4.84 -6.39
N PHE A 192 29.04 6.13 -6.57
CA PHE A 192 28.47 6.70 -7.78
C PHE A 192 29.35 7.82 -8.34
N PRO A 193 30.44 7.48 -9.07
CA PRO A 193 31.49 8.43 -9.46
C PRO A 193 31.08 9.32 -10.66
N VAL A 194 29.90 9.94 -10.60
CA VAL A 194 29.45 10.95 -11.56
C VAL A 194 30.29 12.20 -11.43
N THR A 195 30.80 12.71 -12.55
CA THR A 195 31.57 13.96 -12.59
C THR A 195 30.74 15.11 -13.16
N ALA A 196 31.09 16.35 -12.83
CA ALA A 196 30.41 17.52 -13.39
C ALA A 196 30.45 17.54 -14.92
N GLY A 197 31.56 17.10 -15.54
CA GLY A 197 31.69 17.03 -16.99
C GLY A 197 30.76 16.01 -17.66
N MET A 198 30.44 14.90 -16.97
CA MET A 198 29.54 13.87 -17.50
C MET A 198 28.11 14.39 -17.70
N VAL A 199 27.62 15.20 -16.76
CA VAL A 199 26.21 15.62 -16.74
C VAL A 199 25.99 17.04 -17.26
N GLN A 200 27.05 17.78 -17.57
CA GLN A 200 26.96 19.20 -17.92
C GLN A 200 26.02 19.48 -19.10
N SER A 201 25.94 18.58 -20.08
CA SER A 201 25.04 18.71 -21.23
C SER A 201 23.55 18.58 -20.88
N SER A 202 23.23 18.01 -19.72
CA SER A 202 21.85 17.83 -19.23
C SER A 202 21.47 18.93 -18.22
N MET A 203 22.34 19.90 -17.98
CA MET A 203 22.11 20.99 -17.03
C MET A 203 21.74 22.28 -17.76
N ALA A 204 20.99 23.15 -17.08
CA ALA A 204 20.65 24.47 -17.60
C ALA A 204 21.91 25.34 -17.81
N ASP A 205 21.79 26.31 -18.71
CA ASP A 205 22.88 27.22 -19.02
C ASP A 205 23.36 28.00 -17.77
N GLY A 206 24.68 28.15 -17.62
CA GLY A 206 25.29 28.93 -16.55
C GLY A 206 25.39 28.22 -15.18
N THR A 207 24.89 26.98 -15.05
CA THR A 207 25.04 26.18 -13.84
C THR A 207 26.02 25.01 -13.98
N THR A 208 26.30 24.35 -12.86
CA THR A 208 27.15 23.14 -12.77
C THR A 208 26.60 22.20 -11.70
N LEU A 209 26.99 20.93 -11.75
CA LEU A 209 26.54 19.92 -10.78
C LEU A 209 26.76 20.37 -9.33
N ASN A 210 27.92 20.97 -9.04
CA ASN A 210 28.25 21.46 -7.71
C ASN A 210 27.39 22.65 -7.27
N LYS A 211 26.97 23.52 -8.20
CA LYS A 211 26.05 24.62 -7.89
C LYS A 211 24.67 24.08 -7.57
N GLU A 212 24.16 23.15 -8.39
CA GLU A 212 22.83 22.56 -8.21
C GLU A 212 22.73 21.64 -6.98
N LEU A 213 23.79 20.92 -6.62
CA LEU A 213 23.88 20.18 -5.35
C LEU A 213 23.72 21.13 -4.14
N LYS A 214 24.40 22.29 -4.17
CA LYS A 214 24.28 23.31 -3.11
C LYS A 214 22.93 24.00 -3.10
N ALA A 215 22.34 24.21 -4.27
CA ALA A 215 20.99 24.77 -4.41
C ALA A 215 19.89 23.78 -3.95
N GLY A 216 20.20 22.49 -3.89
CA GLY A 216 19.25 21.44 -3.49
C GLY A 216 18.37 20.95 -4.64
N ASN A 217 18.83 21.10 -5.89
CA ASN A 217 18.09 20.72 -7.10
C ASN A 217 18.48 19.34 -7.65
N ILE A 218 19.39 18.63 -6.99
CA ILE A 218 19.81 17.28 -7.38
C ILE A 218 19.16 16.26 -6.45
N TYR A 219 18.64 15.19 -7.03
CA TYR A 219 17.93 14.12 -6.35
C TYR A 219 18.53 12.77 -6.75
N LEU A 220 18.28 11.76 -5.94
CA LEU A 220 18.80 10.41 -6.12
C LEU A 220 17.67 9.40 -5.93
N LEU A 221 17.59 8.41 -6.82
CA LEU A 221 16.96 7.13 -6.54
C LEU A 221 18.09 6.14 -6.25
N ASP A 222 18.01 5.49 -5.09
CA ASP A 222 18.99 4.49 -4.67
C ASP A 222 18.28 3.18 -4.36
N TYR A 223 18.54 2.17 -5.21
CA TYR A 223 17.98 0.83 -5.08
C TYR A 223 18.97 -0.15 -4.45
N ALA A 224 19.92 0.29 -3.63
CA ALA A 224 20.87 -0.58 -2.91
C ALA A 224 20.20 -1.73 -2.14
N ILE A 225 18.96 -1.55 -1.70
CA ILE A 225 18.18 -2.61 -1.04
C ILE A 225 18.01 -3.88 -1.91
N MET A 226 18.12 -3.74 -3.24
CA MET A 226 18.04 -4.80 -4.24
C MET A 226 19.36 -5.55 -4.47
N GLU A 227 20.49 -5.05 -3.94
CA GLU A 227 21.82 -5.61 -4.24
C GLU A 227 21.96 -7.06 -3.75
N GLY A 228 22.30 -7.98 -4.64
CA GLY A 228 22.48 -9.39 -4.30
C GLY A 228 21.20 -10.11 -3.86
N ILE A 229 20.01 -9.59 -4.22
CA ILE A 229 18.76 -10.33 -4.03
C ILE A 229 18.76 -11.59 -4.92
N PRO A 230 18.44 -12.78 -4.38
CA PRO A 230 18.30 -13.98 -5.19
C PRO A 230 17.29 -13.80 -6.32
N THR A 231 17.72 -14.11 -7.55
CA THR A 231 16.88 -13.99 -8.74
C THR A 231 16.03 -15.23 -8.96
N ASN A 232 14.84 -15.03 -9.52
CA ASN A 232 13.95 -16.11 -9.89
C ASN A 232 14.44 -16.87 -11.13
N THR A 233 13.98 -18.11 -11.27
CA THR A 233 14.10 -18.93 -12.49
C THR A 233 12.69 -19.23 -12.99
N ILE A 234 12.38 -18.73 -14.19
CA ILE A 234 11.04 -18.85 -14.78
C ILE A 234 11.12 -19.80 -15.97
N LYS A 235 10.42 -20.94 -15.89
CA LYS A 235 10.42 -22.00 -16.92
C LYS A 235 11.84 -22.43 -17.32
N GLY A 236 12.72 -22.59 -16.34
CA GLY A 236 14.12 -22.98 -16.53
C GLY A 236 15.04 -21.87 -17.05
N LYS A 237 14.55 -20.64 -17.21
CA LYS A 237 15.37 -19.49 -17.63
C LYS A 237 15.67 -18.57 -16.44
N PRO A 238 16.95 -18.24 -16.17
CA PRO A 238 17.30 -17.29 -15.13
C PRO A 238 16.69 -15.91 -15.46
N GLN A 239 16.23 -15.22 -14.43
CA GLN A 239 15.86 -13.80 -14.51
C GLN A 239 16.95 -12.97 -13.84
N PHE A 240 16.92 -11.67 -14.04
CA PHE A 240 17.97 -10.77 -13.59
C PHE A 240 17.39 -9.58 -12.83
N ILE A 241 18.15 -9.09 -11.86
CA ILE A 241 17.85 -7.93 -11.02
C ILE A 241 19.08 -7.04 -11.04
N ALA A 242 18.85 -5.73 -11.13
CA ALA A 242 19.84 -4.69 -10.96
C ALA A 242 19.60 -3.95 -9.63
N ALA A 243 20.60 -3.26 -9.12
CA ALA A 243 20.49 -2.37 -7.95
C ALA A 243 20.93 -0.94 -8.30
N PRO A 244 20.14 -0.22 -9.13
CA PRO A 244 20.61 1.00 -9.75
C PRO A 244 20.71 2.21 -8.80
N LEU A 245 21.58 3.14 -9.18
CA LEU A 245 21.65 4.52 -8.71
C LEU A 245 21.24 5.42 -9.88
N CYS A 246 20.25 6.28 -9.69
CA CYS A 246 19.77 7.23 -10.71
C CYS A 246 19.82 8.65 -10.16
N LEU A 247 20.66 9.49 -10.77
CA LEU A 247 20.77 10.91 -10.44
C LEU A 247 19.74 11.69 -11.25
N LEU A 248 18.99 12.57 -10.58
CA LEU A 248 17.99 13.43 -11.21
C LEU A 248 18.29 14.90 -10.94
N TYR A 249 17.90 15.75 -11.87
CA TYR A 249 17.99 17.20 -11.78
C TYR A 249 16.60 17.81 -11.91
N GLN A 250 16.23 18.69 -10.99
CA GLN A 250 15.10 19.58 -11.15
C GLN A 250 15.48 20.69 -12.15
N HIS A 251 15.33 20.39 -13.44
CA HIS A 251 15.55 21.33 -14.53
C HIS A 251 14.50 22.46 -14.44
N PRO A 252 14.89 23.73 -14.67
CA PRO A 252 13.97 24.85 -14.63
C PRO A 252 12.88 24.77 -15.71
N ASP A 253 13.20 24.20 -16.88
CA ASP A 253 12.29 24.16 -18.04
C ASP A 253 11.59 22.80 -18.20
N ASP A 254 12.27 21.69 -17.90
CA ASP A 254 11.79 20.32 -18.18
C ASP A 254 11.24 19.61 -16.95
N GLY A 255 11.28 20.28 -15.79
CA GLY A 255 10.96 19.66 -14.51
C GLY A 255 12.02 18.66 -14.07
N LEU A 256 11.61 17.63 -13.33
CA LEU A 256 12.54 16.62 -12.83
C LEU A 256 12.93 15.66 -13.98
N ILE A 257 14.23 15.53 -14.27
CA ILE A 257 14.75 14.65 -15.33
C ILE A 257 15.92 13.79 -14.83
N PRO A 258 16.08 12.54 -15.29
CA PRO A 258 17.26 11.72 -15.04
C PRO A 258 18.47 12.25 -15.83
N ILE A 259 19.64 12.32 -15.18
CA ILE A 259 20.88 12.82 -15.80
C ILE A 259 22.04 11.83 -15.77
N ALA A 260 21.99 10.81 -14.92
CA ALA A 260 22.97 9.73 -14.88
C ALA A 260 22.38 8.47 -14.24
N ILE A 261 22.72 7.28 -14.75
CA ILE A 261 22.28 5.99 -14.22
C ILE A 261 23.47 5.03 -14.13
N GLN A 262 23.71 4.44 -12.96
CA GLN A 262 24.60 3.29 -12.78
C GLN A 262 23.75 2.09 -12.39
N LEU A 263 23.86 0.96 -13.08
CA LEU A 263 22.92 -0.17 -12.89
C LEU A 263 23.25 -1.08 -11.70
N GLU A 264 24.48 -1.01 -11.19
CA GLU A 264 24.90 -1.76 -10.00
C GLU A 264 25.49 -0.83 -8.95
N GLN A 265 25.55 -1.30 -7.69
CA GLN A 265 26.07 -0.51 -6.58
C GLN A 265 27.60 -0.39 -6.57
N THR A 266 28.31 -1.33 -7.21
CA THR A 266 29.78 -1.30 -7.27
C THR A 266 30.24 -0.71 -8.61
N PRO A 267 30.93 0.43 -8.62
CA PRO A 267 31.44 1.04 -9.85
C PRO A 267 32.60 0.21 -10.42
N GLY A 268 32.72 0.17 -11.75
CA GLY A 268 33.76 -0.59 -12.44
C GLY A 268 33.68 -0.45 -13.96
N LEU A 269 34.62 -1.06 -14.67
CA LEU A 269 34.63 -1.06 -16.15
C LEU A 269 33.38 -1.74 -16.72
N ASP A 270 32.89 -2.78 -16.06
CA ASP A 270 31.68 -3.53 -16.45
C ASP A 270 30.38 -2.88 -15.91
N THR A 271 30.49 -1.81 -15.12
CA THR A 271 29.34 -1.06 -14.58
C THR A 271 29.39 0.38 -15.06
N PRO A 272 29.15 0.64 -16.37
CA PRO A 272 29.21 1.98 -16.90
C PRO A 272 28.12 2.89 -16.31
N ILE A 273 28.43 4.19 -16.20
CA ILE A 273 27.44 5.23 -15.91
C ILE A 273 26.80 5.66 -17.22
N PHE A 274 25.53 5.32 -17.43
CA PHE A 274 24.71 5.74 -18.56
C PHE A 274 24.28 7.20 -18.42
N LEU A 275 24.28 7.94 -19.53
CA LEU A 275 23.98 9.36 -19.64
C LEU A 275 22.96 9.59 -20.77
N PRO A 276 22.14 10.67 -20.72
CA PRO A 276 21.25 11.04 -21.83
C PRO A 276 21.96 11.25 -23.17
N SER A 277 23.27 11.56 -23.16
CA SER A 277 24.11 11.76 -24.34
C SER A 277 24.65 10.47 -24.98
N ASP A 278 24.45 9.31 -24.34
CA ASP A 278 24.86 8.00 -24.87
C ASP A 278 23.97 7.57 -26.05
N PRO A 279 24.32 6.48 -26.77
CA PRO A 279 23.45 5.93 -27.80
C PRO A 279 21.98 5.79 -27.32
N PRO A 280 20.98 6.22 -28.11
CA PRO A 280 19.60 6.34 -27.62
C PRO A 280 19.01 5.05 -27.01
N LEU A 281 19.39 3.89 -27.55
CA LEU A 281 18.93 2.59 -27.04
C LEU A 281 19.62 2.20 -25.72
N ALA A 282 20.88 2.59 -25.52
CA ALA A 282 21.60 2.37 -24.28
C ALA A 282 20.97 3.18 -23.13
N TRP A 283 20.70 4.47 -23.37
CA TRP A 283 20.00 5.33 -22.41
C TRP A 283 18.60 4.81 -22.09
N LEU A 284 17.85 4.41 -23.13
CA LEU A 284 16.52 3.84 -22.95
C LEU A 284 16.53 2.55 -22.11
N LEU A 285 17.46 1.63 -22.38
CA LEU A 285 17.59 0.39 -21.62
C LEU A 285 18.00 0.65 -20.17
N ALA A 286 18.90 1.60 -19.91
CA ALA A 286 19.27 1.99 -18.55
C ALA A 286 18.06 2.48 -17.75
N LYS A 287 17.20 3.33 -18.35
CA LYS A 287 15.94 3.75 -17.74
C LYS A 287 15.00 2.57 -17.47
N MET A 288 14.85 1.63 -18.41
CA MET A 288 14.03 0.42 -18.19
C MET A 288 14.51 -0.41 -16.98
N TRP A 289 15.82 -0.51 -16.77
CA TRP A 289 16.36 -1.19 -15.59
C TRP A 289 16.06 -0.46 -14.27
N VAL A 290 16.08 0.88 -14.26
CA VAL A 290 15.61 1.64 -13.10
C VAL A 290 14.12 1.40 -12.86
N ARG A 291 13.32 1.39 -13.91
CA ARG A 291 11.88 1.09 -13.82
C ARG A 291 11.58 -0.34 -13.40
N HIS A 292 12.43 -1.30 -13.77
CA HIS A 292 12.37 -2.69 -13.29
C HIS A 292 12.63 -2.75 -11.78
N ALA A 293 13.72 -2.14 -11.31
CA ALA A 293 14.03 -2.08 -9.88
C ALA A 293 12.90 -1.40 -9.09
N GLU A 294 12.35 -0.31 -9.66
CA GLU A 294 11.19 0.37 -9.13
C GLU A 294 9.99 -0.57 -8.99
N PHE A 295 9.66 -1.38 -10.01
CA PHE A 295 8.57 -2.36 -9.89
C PHE A 295 8.76 -3.33 -8.71
N GLN A 296 9.99 -3.82 -8.50
CA GLN A 296 10.26 -4.77 -7.42
C GLN A 296 10.05 -4.13 -6.05
N VAL A 297 10.62 -2.93 -5.85
CA VAL A 297 10.50 -2.17 -4.59
C VAL A 297 9.06 -1.71 -4.37
N PHE A 298 8.43 -1.19 -5.41
CA PHE A 298 7.04 -0.77 -5.40
C PHE A 298 6.12 -1.88 -4.87
N GLN A 299 6.11 -3.03 -5.53
CA GLN A 299 5.18 -4.12 -5.24
C GLN A 299 5.44 -4.75 -3.87
N LEU A 300 6.70 -5.02 -3.54
CA LEU A 300 7.03 -5.78 -2.33
C LEU A 300 7.19 -4.91 -1.09
N LEU A 301 7.73 -3.70 -1.23
CA LEU A 301 8.08 -2.87 -0.10
C LEU A 301 7.04 -1.77 0.12
N SER A 302 6.83 -0.90 -0.87
CA SER A 302 5.92 0.24 -0.74
C SER A 302 4.45 -0.18 -0.64
N HIS A 303 4.04 -1.21 -1.40
CA HIS A 303 2.68 -1.74 -1.39
C HIS A 303 2.55 -2.85 -0.34
N LEU A 304 3.05 -4.07 -0.59
CA LEU A 304 2.83 -5.21 0.30
C LEU A 304 3.29 -4.97 1.75
N LEU A 305 4.58 -4.70 1.98
CA LEU A 305 5.10 -4.63 3.35
C LEU A 305 4.60 -3.41 4.11
N ARG A 306 4.75 -2.21 3.52
CA ARG A 306 4.45 -0.94 4.19
C ARG A 306 2.96 -0.62 4.30
N THR A 307 2.09 -1.28 3.53
CA THR A 307 0.63 -1.17 3.73
C THR A 307 0.06 -2.47 4.29
N HIS A 308 -0.07 -3.53 3.48
CA HIS A 308 -0.79 -4.75 3.86
C HIS A 308 -0.29 -5.37 5.16
N LEU A 309 1.02 -5.65 5.25
CA LEU A 309 1.57 -6.36 6.41
C LEU A 309 1.62 -5.48 7.67
N VAL A 310 1.92 -4.19 7.52
CA VAL A 310 1.86 -3.21 8.63
C VAL A 310 0.43 -3.10 9.18
N VAL A 311 -0.58 -2.97 8.32
CA VAL A 311 -1.98 -2.80 8.74
C VAL A 311 -2.52 -4.07 9.36
N GLU A 312 -2.17 -5.25 8.83
CA GLU A 312 -2.60 -6.52 9.41
C GLU A 312 -2.17 -6.69 10.86
N VAL A 313 -0.99 -6.20 11.23
CA VAL A 313 -0.55 -6.19 12.64
C VAL A 313 -1.55 -5.43 13.50
N PHE A 314 -1.98 -4.24 13.06
CA PHE A 314 -2.98 -3.47 13.79
C PHE A 314 -4.36 -4.12 13.78
N CYS A 315 -4.77 -4.78 12.69
CA CYS A 315 -6.03 -5.52 12.62
C CYS A 315 -6.08 -6.64 13.66
N VAL A 316 -5.07 -7.52 13.67
CA VAL A 316 -5.02 -8.66 14.58
C VAL A 316 -4.97 -8.18 16.03
N ALA A 317 -4.13 -7.20 16.37
CA ALA A 317 -4.05 -6.65 17.71
C ALA A 317 -5.37 -5.99 18.16
N THR A 318 -6.04 -5.24 17.26
CA THR A 318 -7.33 -4.57 17.55
C THR A 318 -8.39 -5.60 17.89
N LEU A 319 -8.50 -6.65 17.06
CA LEU A 319 -9.45 -7.73 17.29
C LEU A 319 -9.15 -8.49 18.58
N ARG A 320 -7.88 -8.65 18.97
CA ARG A 320 -7.50 -9.40 20.18
C ARG A 320 -7.61 -8.62 21.50
N GLN A 321 -7.43 -7.31 21.47
CA GLN A 321 -7.19 -6.52 22.69
C GLN A 321 -8.26 -5.46 22.97
N LEU A 322 -9.08 -5.09 21.98
CA LEU A 322 -10.11 -4.08 22.15
C LEU A 322 -11.51 -4.70 21.95
N PRO A 323 -12.39 -4.67 22.98
CA PRO A 323 -13.75 -5.19 22.86
C PRO A 323 -14.61 -4.30 21.96
N ALA A 324 -15.74 -4.82 21.43
CA ALA A 324 -16.59 -4.10 20.47
C ALA A 324 -17.11 -2.73 20.95
N VAL A 325 -17.20 -2.55 22.26
CA VAL A 325 -17.64 -1.31 22.91
C VAL A 325 -16.53 -0.27 23.06
N HIS A 326 -15.27 -0.64 22.90
CA HIS A 326 -14.15 0.27 23.12
C HIS A 326 -14.14 1.38 22.05
N PRO A 327 -13.96 2.66 22.41
CA PRO A 327 -13.98 3.76 21.43
C PRO A 327 -12.94 3.58 20.32
N ILE A 328 -11.74 3.09 20.66
CA ILE A 328 -10.69 2.82 19.66
C ILE A 328 -11.04 1.64 18.75
N TYR A 329 -11.74 0.60 19.24
CA TYR A 329 -12.22 -0.47 18.37
C TYR A 329 -13.22 0.10 17.35
N LYS A 330 -14.22 0.86 17.83
CA LYS A 330 -15.26 1.47 16.98
C LYS A 330 -14.68 2.42 15.94
N LEU A 331 -13.63 3.16 16.29
CA LEU A 331 -12.90 4.06 15.39
C LEU A 331 -12.16 3.27 14.29
N LEU A 332 -11.49 2.17 14.65
CA LEU A 332 -10.63 1.42 13.73
C LEU A 332 -11.38 0.37 12.90
N ALA A 333 -12.52 -0.14 13.37
CA ALA A 333 -13.31 -1.18 12.69
C ALA A 333 -13.54 -0.91 11.18
N PRO A 334 -14.02 0.27 10.75
CA PRO A 334 -14.22 0.53 9.31
C PRO A 334 -12.93 0.53 8.50
N HIS A 335 -11.78 0.76 9.15
CA HIS A 335 -10.46 0.83 8.52
C HIS A 335 -9.72 -0.51 8.47
N GLN A 336 -10.37 -1.58 8.93
CA GLN A 336 -9.81 -2.94 8.99
C GLN A 336 -10.62 -3.96 8.19
N ARG A 337 -11.76 -3.53 7.61
CA ARG A 337 -12.63 -4.36 6.79
C ARG A 337 -11.80 -5.06 5.71
N TYR A 338 -11.89 -6.38 5.64
CA TYR A 338 -11.31 -7.22 4.61
C TYR A 338 -9.78 -7.36 4.53
N THR A 339 -9.02 -6.58 5.30
CA THR A 339 -7.54 -6.65 5.30
C THR A 339 -7.02 -8.07 5.59
N LEU A 340 -7.63 -8.80 6.53
CA LEU A 340 -7.18 -10.16 6.86
C LEU A 340 -7.40 -11.14 5.71
N GLU A 341 -8.59 -11.12 5.09
CA GLU A 341 -8.90 -11.97 3.94
C GLU A 341 -7.96 -11.70 2.77
N ILE A 342 -7.82 -10.43 2.36
CA ILE A 342 -7.01 -10.11 1.18
C ILE A 342 -5.54 -10.46 1.40
N ASN A 343 -5.01 -10.30 2.63
CA ASN A 343 -3.65 -10.72 2.94
C ASN A 343 -3.49 -12.24 2.94
N CYS A 344 -4.48 -13.01 3.41
CA CYS A 344 -4.49 -14.47 3.25
C CYS A 344 -4.48 -14.86 1.76
N ARG A 345 -5.32 -14.24 0.92
CA ARG A 345 -5.34 -14.47 -0.53
C ARG A 345 -4.02 -14.06 -1.19
N GLY A 346 -3.41 -12.96 -0.78
CA GLY A 346 -2.09 -12.52 -1.23
C GLY A 346 -1.03 -13.58 -0.96
N ARG A 347 -0.97 -14.12 0.27
CA ARG A 347 -0.04 -15.21 0.62
C ARG A 347 -0.26 -16.47 -0.22
N THR A 348 -1.50 -16.89 -0.43
CA THR A 348 -1.80 -18.16 -1.12
C THR A 348 -1.70 -18.05 -2.64
N GLN A 349 -2.10 -16.93 -3.23
CA GLN A 349 -2.23 -16.77 -4.69
C GLN A 349 -1.07 -15.99 -5.33
N LEU A 350 -0.45 -15.04 -4.60
CA LEU A 350 0.61 -14.18 -5.14
C LEU A 350 2.00 -14.65 -4.69
N LEU A 351 2.19 -14.81 -3.38
CA LEU A 351 3.50 -14.95 -2.75
C LEU A 351 3.93 -16.41 -2.55
N SER A 352 3.03 -17.38 -2.71
CA SER A 352 3.30 -18.81 -2.53
C SER A 352 4.27 -19.38 -3.56
N GLU A 353 4.77 -20.59 -3.32
CA GLU A 353 5.67 -21.32 -4.23
C GLU A 353 5.08 -21.58 -5.63
N THR A 354 3.76 -21.54 -5.75
CA THR A 354 3.03 -21.67 -7.03
C THR A 354 2.35 -20.37 -7.46
N GLY A 355 2.53 -19.30 -6.68
CA GLY A 355 1.89 -18.01 -6.85
C GLY A 355 2.42 -17.19 -8.02
N ILE A 356 1.75 -16.08 -8.30
CA ILE A 356 2.03 -15.22 -9.46
C ILE A 356 3.47 -14.68 -9.44
N PHE A 357 4.00 -14.25 -8.28
CA PHE A 357 5.37 -13.73 -8.20
C PHE A 357 6.39 -14.76 -8.65
N LYS A 358 6.27 -16.01 -8.17
CA LYS A 358 7.16 -17.10 -8.60
C LYS A 358 7.06 -17.39 -10.10
N ARG A 359 5.91 -17.15 -10.71
CA ARG A 359 5.67 -17.46 -12.12
C ARG A 359 6.18 -16.40 -13.08
N VAL A 360 6.19 -15.12 -12.72
CA VAL A 360 6.50 -14.03 -13.67
C VAL A 360 7.44 -12.91 -13.19
N VAL A 361 7.73 -12.78 -11.89
CA VAL A 361 8.48 -11.64 -11.33
C VAL A 361 9.94 -12.02 -11.03
N SER A 362 10.90 -11.11 -11.26
CA SER A 362 12.34 -11.39 -11.04
C SER A 362 12.69 -11.71 -9.60
N THR A 363 12.03 -11.08 -8.61
CA THR A 363 12.21 -11.37 -7.19
C THR A 363 11.40 -12.58 -6.71
N GLY A 364 10.59 -13.21 -7.56
CA GLY A 364 9.74 -14.34 -7.17
C GLY A 364 10.52 -15.52 -6.58
N GLY A 365 9.90 -16.23 -5.63
CA GLY A 365 10.58 -17.28 -4.86
C GLY A 365 11.34 -16.70 -3.67
N GLU A 366 12.58 -17.15 -3.45
CA GLU A 366 13.37 -16.78 -2.27
C GLU A 366 13.68 -15.27 -2.19
N GLY A 367 13.94 -14.63 -3.35
CA GLY A 367 14.26 -13.20 -3.42
C GLY A 367 13.22 -12.29 -2.78
N LEU A 368 11.94 -12.68 -2.85
CA LEU A 368 10.80 -11.95 -2.31
C LEU A 368 10.92 -11.80 -0.80
N LEU A 369 11.15 -12.92 -0.10
CA LEU A 369 11.28 -12.92 1.35
C LEU A 369 12.55 -12.20 1.78
N VAL A 370 13.67 -12.41 1.08
CA VAL A 370 14.93 -11.71 1.40
C VAL A 370 14.77 -10.19 1.27
N LEU A 371 14.11 -9.72 0.22
CA LEU A 371 13.87 -8.30 0.01
C LEU A 371 12.95 -7.71 1.09
N ALA A 372 11.83 -8.38 1.37
CA ALA A 372 10.91 -7.97 2.44
C ALA A 372 11.59 -7.94 3.82
N GLN A 373 12.46 -8.91 4.12
CA GLN A 373 13.23 -8.95 5.37
C GLN A 373 14.25 -7.82 5.50
N ARG A 374 14.85 -7.37 4.39
CA ARG A 374 15.76 -6.21 4.40
C ARG A 374 15.00 -4.94 4.71
N GLU A 375 13.87 -4.72 4.04
CA GLU A 375 13.01 -3.56 4.29
C GLU A 375 12.49 -3.56 5.72
N TYR A 376 12.06 -4.73 6.21
CA TYR A 376 11.55 -4.85 7.56
C TYR A 376 12.57 -4.35 8.59
N LYS A 377 13.85 -4.68 8.44
CA LYS A 377 14.93 -4.25 9.37
C LYS A 377 15.14 -2.74 9.42
N VAL A 378 14.80 -2.02 8.35
CA VAL A 378 14.97 -0.55 8.25
C VAL A 378 13.64 0.21 8.38
N LEU A 379 12.51 -0.51 8.50
CA LEU A 379 11.21 0.08 8.75
C LEU A 379 11.19 0.78 10.11
N THR A 380 10.74 2.04 10.12
CA THR A 380 10.54 2.80 11.35
C THR A 380 9.12 3.34 11.43
N TYR A 381 8.60 3.47 12.65
CA TYR A 381 7.33 4.13 12.94
C TYR A 381 7.32 5.57 12.44
N ARG A 382 8.48 6.25 12.49
CA ARG A 382 8.66 7.59 11.91
C ARG A 382 8.44 7.59 10.40
N SER A 383 8.92 6.57 9.67
CA SER A 383 8.73 6.45 8.21
C SER A 383 7.29 6.14 7.78
N LEU A 384 6.42 5.76 8.72
CA LEU A 384 4.98 5.60 8.51
C LEU A 384 4.21 6.92 8.68
N GLN A 385 4.88 8.00 9.08
CA GLN A 385 4.29 9.32 9.24
C GLN A 385 4.69 10.20 8.04
N PRO A 386 3.74 10.59 7.17
CA PRO A 386 4.06 11.23 5.88
C PRO A 386 4.86 12.52 6.05
N ARG A 387 4.50 13.36 7.04
CA ARG A 387 5.26 14.60 7.34
C ARG A 387 6.74 14.33 7.57
N PHE A 388 7.08 13.29 8.32
CA PHE A 388 8.48 12.95 8.60
C PHE A 388 9.16 12.23 7.44
N ASP A 389 8.44 11.37 6.70
CA ASP A 389 8.96 10.73 5.50
C ASP A 389 9.47 11.76 4.46
N PHE A 390 8.69 12.81 4.17
CA PHE A 390 9.11 13.86 3.23
C PHE A 390 10.28 14.72 3.76
N ILE A 391 10.33 14.97 5.07
CA ILE A 391 11.44 15.69 5.72
C ILE A 391 12.72 14.87 5.63
N ASP A 392 12.66 13.60 6.02
CA ASP A 392 13.82 12.71 6.10
C ASP A 392 14.40 12.45 4.70
N ARG A 393 13.56 12.38 3.66
CA ARG A 393 13.99 12.33 2.25
C ARG A 393 14.44 13.68 1.69
N GLY A 394 14.18 14.80 2.37
CA GLY A 394 14.57 16.14 1.95
C GLY A 394 13.79 16.70 0.76
N VAL A 395 12.55 16.25 0.56
CA VAL A 395 11.72 16.53 -0.64
C VAL A 395 10.50 17.41 -0.33
N THR A 396 10.57 18.21 0.74
CA THR A 396 9.47 19.07 1.18
C THR A 396 9.21 20.28 0.28
N GLN A 397 10.15 20.63 -0.61
CA GLN A 397 10.10 21.85 -1.43
C GLN A 397 10.12 21.59 -2.95
N ILE A 398 10.21 20.33 -3.39
CA ILE A 398 10.18 20.03 -4.83
C ILE A 398 8.81 20.39 -5.42
N PRO A 399 8.75 21.14 -6.54
CA PRO A 399 7.49 21.55 -7.15
C PRO A 399 6.75 20.35 -7.79
N ASN A 400 5.44 20.51 -8.02
CA ASN A 400 4.59 19.56 -8.74
C ASN A 400 4.61 18.13 -8.17
N TYR A 401 4.78 18.01 -6.85
CA TYR A 401 4.78 16.74 -6.14
C TYR A 401 3.41 16.48 -5.51
N PHE A 402 2.43 16.17 -6.35
CA PHE A 402 1.02 16.03 -5.95
C PHE A 402 0.82 14.95 -4.89
N TYR A 403 1.55 13.83 -4.98
CA TYR A 403 1.54 12.82 -3.93
C TYR A 403 1.85 13.41 -2.54
N ARG A 404 2.87 14.26 -2.43
CA ARG A 404 3.20 14.93 -1.16
C ARG A 404 2.07 15.82 -0.71
N ASP A 405 1.65 16.73 -1.57
CA ASP A 405 0.73 17.79 -1.18
C ASP A 405 -0.62 17.19 -0.77
N HIS A 406 -1.15 16.25 -1.55
CA HIS A 406 -2.43 15.59 -1.24
C HIS A 406 -2.32 14.66 -0.03
N SER A 407 -1.21 13.93 0.13
CA SER A 407 -0.97 13.10 1.32
C SER A 407 -0.96 13.93 2.60
N LEU A 408 -0.34 15.12 2.58
CA LEU A 408 -0.27 15.99 3.74
C LEU A 408 -1.65 16.59 4.09
N MET A 409 -2.47 16.97 3.10
CA MET A 409 -3.85 17.41 3.34
C MET A 409 -4.68 16.32 4.01
N LEU A 410 -4.60 15.08 3.48
CA LEU A 410 -5.33 13.93 4.03
C LEU A 410 -4.83 13.54 5.42
N TRP A 411 -3.52 13.55 5.62
CA TRP A 411 -2.91 13.29 6.92
C TRP A 411 -3.42 14.26 7.98
N ASP A 412 -3.46 15.56 7.67
CA ASP A 412 -3.89 16.61 8.59
C ASP A 412 -5.37 16.45 8.95
N ALA A 413 -6.22 16.14 7.96
CA ALA A 413 -7.64 15.87 8.19
C ALA A 413 -7.86 14.61 9.05
N ILE A 414 -7.15 13.53 8.77
CA ILE A 414 -7.23 12.27 9.55
C ILE A 414 -6.72 12.51 10.98
N HIS A 415 -5.59 13.17 11.16
CA HIS A 415 -5.00 13.45 12.47
C HIS A 415 -5.93 14.34 13.30
N SER A 416 -6.53 15.39 12.70
CA SER A 416 -7.50 16.23 13.38
C SER A 416 -8.77 15.47 13.77
N PHE A 417 -9.29 14.60 12.89
CA PHE A 417 -10.48 13.78 13.18
C PHE A 417 -10.21 12.84 14.37
N VAL A 418 -9.08 12.12 14.30
CA VAL A 418 -8.67 11.18 15.34
C VAL A 418 -8.42 11.89 16.67
N THR A 419 -7.73 13.03 16.66
CA THR A 419 -7.50 13.84 17.86
C THR A 419 -8.82 14.24 18.51
N GLY A 420 -9.80 14.69 17.73
CA GLY A 420 -11.14 15.01 18.23
C GLY A 420 -11.83 13.78 18.87
N MET A 421 -11.75 12.62 18.22
CA MET A 421 -12.30 11.37 18.75
C MET A 421 -11.59 10.93 20.03
N VAL A 422 -10.26 11.03 20.11
CA VAL A 422 -9.49 10.71 21.31
C VAL A 422 -9.89 11.64 22.46
N ASP A 423 -9.95 12.95 22.22
CA ASP A 423 -10.34 13.94 23.23
C ASP A 423 -11.76 13.76 23.75
N LEU A 424 -12.66 13.21 22.92
CA LEU A 424 -14.03 12.89 23.34
C LEU A 424 -14.08 11.80 24.42
N TYR A 425 -13.19 10.81 24.36
CA TYR A 425 -13.21 9.61 25.21
C TYR A 425 -12.11 9.58 26.27
N TYR A 426 -11.03 10.33 26.06
CA TYR A 426 -9.90 10.47 26.97
C TYR A 426 -9.73 11.95 27.34
N PRO A 427 -10.34 12.42 28.44
CA PRO A 427 -10.22 13.82 28.87
C PRO A 427 -8.79 14.22 29.24
N THR A 428 -7.96 13.28 29.70
CA THR A 428 -6.59 13.52 30.12
C THR A 428 -5.62 12.44 29.63
N ASP A 429 -4.34 12.75 29.62
CA ASP A 429 -3.27 11.77 29.36
C ASP A 429 -3.27 10.63 30.39
N GLN A 430 -3.74 10.91 31.61
CA GLN A 430 -3.85 9.89 32.65
C GLN A 430 -4.90 8.83 32.30
N ASP A 431 -5.97 9.20 31.59
CA ASP A 431 -6.98 8.25 31.11
C ASP A 431 -6.37 7.26 30.10
N VAL A 432 -5.51 7.75 29.19
CA VAL A 432 -4.76 6.91 28.23
C VAL A 432 -3.82 5.94 28.97
N GLN A 433 -3.09 6.45 29.97
CA GLN A 433 -2.15 5.66 30.76
C GLN A 433 -2.83 4.55 31.58
N LYS A 434 -4.04 4.82 32.10
CA LYS A 434 -4.80 3.90 32.96
C LYS A 434 -5.63 2.88 32.18
N ASP A 435 -5.84 3.08 30.89
CA ASP A 435 -6.61 2.16 30.06
C ASP A 435 -5.85 0.85 29.79
N ALA A 436 -6.12 -0.18 30.59
CA ALA A 436 -5.42 -1.45 30.52
C ALA A 436 -5.63 -2.19 29.19
N GLU A 437 -6.79 -2.01 28.51
CA GLU A 437 -7.09 -2.62 27.21
C GLU A 437 -6.24 -1.94 26.13
N LEU A 438 -6.18 -0.61 26.13
CA LEU A 438 -5.32 0.15 25.22
C LEU A 438 -3.83 -0.16 25.43
N GLN A 439 -3.38 -0.27 26.68
CA GLN A 439 -2.00 -0.63 26.98
C GLN A 439 -1.69 -2.09 26.55
N ALA A 440 -2.66 -3.00 26.61
CA ALA A 440 -2.50 -4.36 26.09
C ALA A 440 -2.44 -4.36 24.56
N TRP A 441 -3.26 -3.55 23.89
CA TRP A 441 -3.26 -3.38 22.44
C TRP A 441 -1.90 -2.95 21.90
N ILE A 442 -1.30 -1.89 22.45
CA ILE A 442 0.01 -1.40 21.98
C ILE A 442 1.14 -2.40 22.27
N ARG A 443 1.05 -3.18 23.37
CA ARG A 443 2.00 -4.26 23.64
C ARG A 443 1.85 -5.40 22.63
N ASP A 444 0.64 -5.81 22.29
CA ASP A 444 0.39 -6.86 21.28
C ASP A 444 0.93 -6.40 19.91
N VAL A 445 0.73 -5.14 19.52
CA VAL A 445 1.31 -4.56 18.29
C VAL A 445 2.84 -4.64 18.30
N THR A 446 3.48 -4.18 19.37
CA THR A 446 4.95 -4.00 19.40
C THR A 446 5.73 -5.26 19.76
N GLN A 447 5.16 -6.14 20.59
CA GLN A 447 5.83 -7.33 21.12
C GLN A 447 5.44 -8.60 20.37
N GLU A 448 4.22 -8.69 19.82
CA GLU A 448 3.75 -9.87 19.09
C GLU A 448 3.65 -9.63 17.59
N GLY A 449 3.19 -8.45 17.14
CA GLY A 449 3.08 -8.12 15.72
C GLY A 449 4.42 -7.79 15.08
N PHE A 450 5.01 -6.66 15.49
CA PHE A 450 6.31 -6.18 15.02
C PHE A 450 7.49 -6.84 15.77
N THR A 451 7.55 -8.17 15.74
CA THR A 451 8.64 -8.93 16.38
C THR A 451 9.98 -8.77 15.63
N GLN A 452 11.09 -8.92 16.35
CA GLN A 452 12.45 -8.88 15.76
C GLN A 452 12.81 -7.56 15.07
N LEU A 453 12.18 -6.44 15.46
CA LEU A 453 12.43 -5.12 14.91
C LEU A 453 12.81 -4.08 15.98
N PRO A 454 14.04 -4.13 16.54
CA PRO A 454 14.44 -3.27 17.66
C PRO A 454 14.45 -1.78 17.31
N ASN A 455 14.66 -1.44 16.04
CA ASN A 455 14.77 -0.05 15.57
C ASN A 455 13.42 0.54 15.09
N PHE A 456 12.30 -0.15 15.30
CA PHE A 456 11.00 0.34 14.84
C PHE A 456 10.64 1.71 15.44
N GLY A 457 11.04 1.96 16.69
CA GLY A 457 10.82 3.25 17.35
C GLY A 457 9.38 3.50 17.85
N LEU A 458 8.45 2.56 17.68
CA LEU A 458 7.14 2.61 18.34
C LEU A 458 7.27 2.10 19.78
N LYS A 459 6.82 2.90 20.76
CA LYS A 459 6.84 2.54 22.18
C LYS A 459 5.81 1.45 22.47
N SER A 460 6.14 0.53 23.37
CA SER A 460 5.23 -0.52 23.87
C SER A 460 4.26 -0.02 24.96
N LYS A 461 4.26 1.28 25.25
CA LYS A 461 3.39 1.94 26.23
C LYS A 461 3.00 3.32 25.70
N LEU A 462 1.71 3.65 25.77
CA LEU A 462 1.17 4.96 25.39
C LEU A 462 1.02 5.83 26.65
N SER A 463 1.53 7.05 26.59
CA SER A 463 1.60 7.95 27.76
C SER A 463 0.79 9.23 27.62
N SER A 464 0.36 9.60 26.41
CA SER A 464 -0.41 10.82 26.17
C SER A 464 -1.48 10.63 25.09
N ARG A 465 -2.44 11.56 25.06
CA ARG A 465 -3.44 11.66 23.98
C ARG A 465 -2.81 11.96 22.64
N GLU A 466 -1.72 12.73 22.61
CA GLU A 466 -1.00 13.05 21.36
C GLU A 466 -0.32 11.82 20.76
N GLU A 467 0.33 11.00 21.61
CA GLU A 467 0.93 9.73 21.17
C GLU A 467 -0.14 8.77 20.62
N LEU A 468 -1.29 8.67 21.30
CA LEU A 468 -2.41 7.85 20.84
C LEU A 468 -2.99 8.38 19.51
N SER A 469 -3.23 9.68 19.42
CA SER A 469 -3.83 10.30 18.23
C SER A 469 -2.93 10.17 17.01
N THR A 470 -1.62 10.38 17.18
CA THR A 470 -0.64 10.21 16.10
C THR A 470 -0.53 8.75 15.67
N LEU A 471 -0.54 7.80 16.60
CA LEU A 471 -0.55 6.37 16.25
C LEU A 471 -1.81 5.98 15.49
N LEU A 472 -2.98 6.38 15.96
CA LEU A 472 -4.24 6.10 15.29
C LEU A 472 -4.34 6.77 13.92
N ALA A 473 -3.78 7.96 13.75
CA ALA A 473 -3.65 8.60 12.44
C ALA A 473 -2.78 7.77 11.49
N VAL A 474 -1.67 7.18 11.95
CA VAL A 474 -0.89 6.21 11.14
C VAL A 474 -1.74 4.99 10.77
N VAL A 475 -2.46 4.41 11.75
CA VAL A 475 -3.27 3.20 11.53
C VAL A 475 -4.43 3.44 10.56
N ILE A 476 -4.96 4.66 10.48
CA ILE A 476 -6.02 5.03 9.52
C ILE A 476 -5.44 5.48 8.18
N PHE A 477 -4.38 6.29 8.16
CA PHE A 477 -3.75 6.79 6.93
C PHE A 477 -3.15 5.67 6.08
N THR A 478 -2.54 4.67 6.72
CA THR A 478 -1.85 3.58 6.02
C THR A 478 -2.77 2.73 5.12
N PRO A 479 -3.91 2.20 5.62
CA PRO A 479 -4.84 1.43 4.79
C PRO A 479 -5.71 2.27 3.86
N THR A 480 -5.72 3.60 4.04
CA THR A 480 -6.54 4.52 3.24
C THR A 480 -5.66 5.22 2.20
N ALA A 481 -5.21 6.44 2.49
CA ALA A 481 -4.46 7.29 1.58
C ALA A 481 -3.17 6.64 1.10
N GLN A 482 -2.36 6.06 2.00
CA GLN A 482 -1.10 5.45 1.59
C GLN A 482 -1.31 4.26 0.65
N HIS A 483 -2.25 3.37 0.99
CA HIS A 483 -2.60 2.24 0.13
C HIS A 483 -3.13 2.71 -1.22
N ALA A 484 -4.08 3.64 -1.24
CA ALA A 484 -4.65 4.19 -2.47
C ALA A 484 -3.58 4.83 -3.38
N ALA A 485 -2.63 5.60 -2.82
CA ALA A 485 -1.55 6.21 -3.58
C ALA A 485 -0.64 5.19 -4.28
N THR A 486 -0.47 4.00 -3.69
CA THR A 486 0.31 2.90 -4.27
C THR A 486 -0.53 1.94 -5.11
N ASN A 487 -1.83 1.84 -4.86
CA ASN A 487 -2.70 0.83 -5.47
C ASN A 487 -3.45 1.34 -6.71
N ASN A 488 -4.06 2.52 -6.61
CA ASN A 488 -5.03 2.99 -7.61
C ASN A 488 -4.39 3.27 -8.98
N GLY A 489 -3.11 3.63 -9.01
CA GLY A 489 -2.34 3.85 -10.24
C GLY A 489 -1.63 2.62 -10.79
N GLN A 490 -1.82 1.42 -10.20
CA GLN A 490 -1.09 0.22 -10.62
C GLN A 490 -1.26 -0.10 -12.09
N PHE A 491 -2.50 -0.18 -12.56
CA PHE A 491 -2.76 -0.46 -13.96
C PHE A 491 -2.25 0.67 -14.86
N ASP A 492 -2.46 1.92 -14.44
CA ASP A 492 -2.11 3.11 -15.20
C ASP A 492 -0.63 3.15 -15.58
N TRP A 493 0.28 2.90 -14.63
CA TRP A 493 1.73 3.01 -14.88
C TRP A 493 2.40 1.67 -15.24
N CYS A 494 1.79 0.53 -14.85
CA CYS A 494 2.38 -0.79 -15.06
C CYS A 494 1.77 -1.58 -16.22
N ALA A 495 0.68 -1.11 -16.84
CA ALA A 495 0.12 -1.76 -18.03
C ALA A 495 1.11 -1.71 -19.20
N TRP A 496 1.80 -0.59 -19.39
CA TRP A 496 2.81 -0.47 -20.43
C TRP A 496 4.11 -1.12 -19.95
N VAL A 497 4.27 -2.39 -20.29
CA VAL A 497 5.33 -3.26 -19.75
C VAL A 497 6.73 -2.66 -19.93
N PRO A 498 7.13 -2.05 -21.08
CA PRO A 498 8.44 -1.41 -21.19
C PRO A 498 8.69 -0.27 -20.19
N ASN A 499 7.64 0.42 -19.72
CA ASN A 499 7.76 1.48 -18.72
C ASN A 499 7.92 0.94 -17.30
N THR A 500 7.42 -0.26 -17.00
CA THR A 500 7.54 -0.86 -15.66
C THR A 500 7.61 -2.39 -15.76
N PRO A 501 8.72 -2.98 -16.27
CA PRO A 501 8.78 -4.41 -16.52
C PRO A 501 8.89 -5.20 -15.21
N CYS A 502 8.08 -6.25 -15.04
CA CYS A 502 8.10 -7.10 -13.83
C CYS A 502 9.32 -8.03 -13.77
N THR A 503 10.00 -8.23 -14.90
CA THR A 503 11.18 -9.07 -14.98
C THR A 503 12.12 -8.71 -16.13
N MET A 504 13.41 -9.04 -15.97
CA MET A 504 14.41 -8.95 -17.03
C MET A 504 15.03 -10.33 -17.30
N ARG A 505 15.23 -10.68 -18.56
CA ARG A 505 15.66 -12.01 -19.05
C ARG A 505 17.13 -12.08 -19.47
N LEU A 506 17.81 -10.94 -19.54
CA LEU A 506 19.27 -10.82 -19.74
C LEU A 506 19.85 -9.96 -18.61
N PRO A 507 21.16 -10.08 -18.30
CA PRO A 507 21.81 -9.22 -17.31
C PRO A 507 21.87 -7.76 -17.77
N PRO A 508 22.13 -6.81 -16.85
CA PRO A 508 22.42 -5.42 -17.19
C PRO A 508 23.54 -5.29 -18.23
N PRO A 509 23.45 -4.36 -19.19
CA PRO A 509 24.49 -4.16 -20.19
C PRO A 509 25.77 -3.62 -19.57
N THR A 510 26.91 -4.20 -19.94
CA THR A 510 28.26 -3.76 -19.51
C THR A 510 28.95 -2.87 -20.55
N ASP A 511 28.43 -2.84 -21.79
CA ASP A 511 28.91 -2.02 -22.90
C ASP A 511 27.74 -1.23 -23.48
N LYS A 512 27.88 0.10 -23.53
CA LYS A 512 26.86 1.02 -24.02
C LYS A 512 26.69 0.94 -25.54
N ASP A 513 27.79 0.74 -26.27
CA ASP A 513 27.80 0.78 -27.74
C ASP A 513 27.24 -0.52 -28.34
N ALA A 514 27.18 -1.59 -27.54
CA ALA A 514 26.63 -2.89 -27.94
C ALA A 514 25.10 -3.00 -27.82
N VAL A 515 24.42 -2.00 -27.23
CA VAL A 515 22.96 -2.09 -26.99
C VAL A 515 22.18 -1.92 -28.30
N THR A 516 21.50 -3.00 -28.71
CA THR A 516 20.62 -3.02 -29.90
C THR A 516 19.15 -3.19 -29.52
N MET A 517 18.25 -2.94 -30.47
CA MET A 517 16.82 -3.23 -30.27
C MET A 517 16.59 -4.72 -30.01
N GLU A 518 17.32 -5.60 -30.71
CA GLU A 518 17.25 -7.05 -30.47
C GLU A 518 17.62 -7.40 -29.02
N MET A 519 18.68 -6.80 -28.48
CA MET A 519 19.06 -6.97 -27.08
C MET A 519 17.95 -6.49 -26.14
N ILE A 520 17.37 -5.30 -26.37
CA ILE A 520 16.25 -4.79 -25.56
C ILE A 520 15.08 -5.79 -25.54
N MET A 521 14.66 -6.28 -26.71
CA MET A 521 13.55 -7.22 -26.82
C MET A 521 13.87 -8.58 -26.18
N ALA A 522 15.13 -9.00 -26.22
CA ALA A 522 15.60 -10.19 -25.52
C ALA A 522 15.62 -10.01 -23.99
N THR A 523 15.93 -8.80 -23.50
CA THR A 523 15.95 -8.44 -22.07
C THR A 523 14.55 -8.30 -21.49
N LEU A 524 13.62 -7.62 -22.16
CA LEU A 524 12.26 -7.36 -21.65
C LEU A 524 11.44 -8.64 -21.44
N PRO A 525 10.34 -8.59 -20.65
CA PRO A 525 9.45 -9.74 -20.42
C PRO A 525 8.93 -10.38 -21.72
N ASP A 526 8.77 -11.70 -21.72
CA ASP A 526 8.13 -12.40 -22.84
C ASP A 526 6.61 -12.11 -22.88
N VAL A 527 5.94 -12.50 -23.97
CA VAL A 527 4.48 -12.32 -24.13
C VAL A 527 3.69 -12.90 -22.96
N SER A 528 4.10 -14.05 -22.43
CA SER A 528 3.41 -14.71 -21.32
C SER A 528 3.57 -13.94 -20.02
N GLN A 529 4.77 -13.43 -19.73
CA GLN A 529 5.06 -12.63 -18.54
C GLN A 529 4.34 -11.27 -18.64
N SER A 530 4.40 -10.64 -19.80
CA SER A 530 3.73 -9.36 -20.11
C SER A 530 2.22 -9.44 -19.93
N CYS A 531 1.58 -10.48 -20.48
CA CYS A 531 0.14 -10.71 -20.30
C CYS A 531 -0.22 -10.88 -18.82
N VAL A 532 0.53 -11.69 -18.06
CA VAL A 532 0.20 -11.91 -16.65
C VAL A 532 0.42 -10.65 -15.81
N GLN A 533 1.48 -9.88 -16.07
CA GLN A 533 1.72 -8.59 -15.43
C GLN A 533 0.52 -7.66 -15.62
N MET A 534 0.10 -7.47 -16.87
CA MET A 534 -1.02 -6.56 -17.16
C MET A 534 -2.34 -7.07 -16.56
N ALA A 535 -2.54 -8.40 -16.50
CA ALA A 535 -3.70 -9.01 -15.83
C ALA A 535 -3.75 -8.64 -14.35
N ILE A 536 -2.63 -8.82 -13.66
CA ILE A 536 -2.57 -8.67 -12.21
C ILE A 536 -2.62 -7.20 -11.82
N THR A 537 -1.93 -6.31 -12.53
CA THR A 537 -1.96 -4.88 -12.24
C THR A 537 -3.34 -4.28 -12.52
N TRP A 538 -4.08 -4.81 -13.50
CA TRP A 538 -5.49 -4.45 -13.69
C TRP A 538 -6.37 -4.96 -12.55
N HIS A 539 -6.23 -6.24 -12.19
CA HIS A 539 -7.07 -6.84 -11.16
C HIS A 539 -6.89 -6.15 -9.80
N LEU A 540 -5.65 -5.82 -9.43
CA LEU A 540 -5.33 -5.15 -8.17
C LEU A 540 -5.66 -3.65 -8.19
N GLY A 541 -5.47 -2.98 -9.34
CA GLY A 541 -5.69 -1.54 -9.48
C GLY A 541 -7.13 -1.12 -9.81
N ARG A 542 -8.06 -2.06 -10.03
CA ARG A 542 -9.45 -1.73 -10.40
C ARG A 542 -10.26 -1.24 -9.19
N ALA A 543 -11.24 -0.38 -9.47
CA ALA A 543 -12.27 -0.04 -8.51
C ALA A 543 -13.08 -1.30 -8.11
N GLN A 544 -13.27 -1.50 -6.81
CA GLN A 544 -14.11 -2.56 -6.28
C GLN A 544 -15.59 -2.11 -6.30
N PRO A 545 -16.54 -2.99 -6.66
CA PRO A 545 -17.96 -2.62 -6.74
C PRO A 545 -18.56 -2.28 -5.36
N ASP A 546 -18.00 -2.83 -4.28
CA ASP A 546 -18.40 -2.61 -2.90
C ASP A 546 -17.44 -1.67 -2.13
N ALA A 547 -16.64 -0.89 -2.87
CA ALA A 547 -15.72 0.08 -2.28
C ALA A 547 -16.47 1.07 -1.38
N ILE A 548 -15.93 1.29 -0.17
CA ILE A 548 -16.48 2.26 0.78
C ILE A 548 -15.49 3.43 0.86
N PRO A 549 -15.83 4.62 0.32
CA PRO A 549 -14.93 5.76 0.33
C PRO A 549 -14.57 6.25 1.74
N LEU A 550 -13.41 6.88 1.86
CA LEU A 550 -12.88 7.41 3.11
C LEU A 550 -13.91 8.30 3.82
N GLY A 551 -14.14 8.04 5.10
CA GLY A 551 -15.08 8.80 5.94
C GLY A 551 -16.55 8.38 5.77
N GLN A 552 -16.87 7.48 4.84
CA GLN A 552 -18.19 6.85 4.76
C GLN A 552 -18.23 5.64 5.70
N TYR A 553 -19.15 5.63 6.66
CA TYR A 553 -19.23 4.57 7.67
C TYR A 553 -20.65 3.98 7.68
N PRO A 554 -20.96 3.02 6.78
CA PRO A 554 -22.27 2.37 6.73
C PRO A 554 -22.59 1.59 8.01
N GLU A 555 -21.56 1.04 8.65
CA GLU A 555 -21.64 0.39 9.95
C GLU A 555 -21.50 1.45 11.06
N GLN A 556 -22.63 1.80 11.67
CA GLN A 556 -22.73 2.82 12.71
C GLN A 556 -22.32 2.25 14.06
N HIS A 557 -21.00 2.08 14.26
CA HIS A 557 -20.46 1.64 15.54
C HIS A 557 -20.63 2.69 16.65
N PHE A 558 -20.54 3.98 16.30
CA PHE A 558 -20.82 5.09 17.21
C PHE A 558 -22.29 5.49 17.11
N THR A 559 -22.94 5.67 18.27
CA THR A 559 -24.34 6.12 18.36
C THR A 559 -24.45 7.47 19.08
N GLU A 560 -23.37 7.95 19.68
CA GLU A 560 -23.35 9.20 20.42
C GLU A 560 -23.32 10.42 19.49
N ARG A 561 -24.20 11.39 19.75
CA ARG A 561 -24.31 12.63 18.97
C ARG A 561 -22.96 13.31 18.72
N ARG A 562 -22.11 13.46 19.73
CA ARG A 562 -20.82 14.15 19.60
C ARG A 562 -19.84 13.43 18.67
N ALA A 563 -19.83 12.09 18.70
CA ALA A 563 -19.00 11.29 17.80
C ALA A 563 -19.50 11.40 16.36
N LEU A 564 -20.82 11.36 16.16
CA LEU A 564 -21.44 11.55 14.84
C LEU A 564 -21.16 12.95 14.27
N GLU A 565 -21.19 14.00 15.09
CA GLU A 565 -20.82 15.37 14.69
C GLU A 565 -19.35 15.50 14.25
N MET A 566 -18.44 14.76 14.89
CA MET A 566 -17.02 14.70 14.49
C MET A 566 -16.84 13.98 13.16
N ILE A 567 -17.54 12.85 12.96
CA ILE A 567 -17.55 12.11 11.68
C ILE A 567 -18.09 13.02 10.56
N ASP A 568 -19.17 13.75 10.79
CA ASP A 568 -19.73 14.67 9.79
C ASP A 568 -18.81 15.85 9.50
N SER A 569 -18.07 16.33 10.50
CA SER A 569 -17.04 17.36 10.30
C SER A 569 -15.88 16.84 9.45
N PHE A 570 -15.43 15.61 9.70
CA PHE A 570 -14.40 14.94 8.89
C PHE A 570 -14.86 14.77 7.43
N ARG A 571 -16.10 14.34 7.19
CA ARG A 571 -16.68 14.24 5.83
C ARG A 571 -16.69 15.58 5.09
N LYS A 572 -17.04 16.66 5.79
CA LYS A 572 -17.02 18.01 5.20
C LYS A 572 -15.60 18.44 4.84
N GLU A 573 -14.62 18.11 5.67
CA GLU A 573 -13.22 18.43 5.39
C GLU A 573 -12.68 17.63 4.21
N LEU A 574 -12.97 16.33 4.13
CA LEU A 574 -12.65 15.51 2.97
C LEU A 574 -13.25 16.08 1.68
N LYS A 575 -14.50 16.56 1.72
CA LYS A 575 -15.11 17.19 0.54
C LYS A 575 -14.35 18.43 0.07
N LYS A 576 -13.88 19.28 0.99
CA LYS A 576 -13.07 20.46 0.62
C LYS A 576 -11.72 20.05 0.02
N ILE A 577 -11.07 19.03 0.59
CA ILE A 577 -9.82 18.49 0.05
C ILE A 577 -10.06 17.95 -1.36
N GLU A 578 -11.17 17.26 -1.60
CA GLU A 578 -11.54 16.78 -2.93
C GLU A 578 -11.68 17.91 -3.94
N GLU A 579 -12.40 18.98 -3.59
CA GLU A 579 -12.55 20.18 -4.43
C GLU A 579 -11.19 20.81 -4.73
N GLN A 580 -10.33 20.95 -3.72
CA GLN A 580 -8.98 21.48 -3.89
C GLN A 580 -8.10 20.62 -4.80
N ILE A 581 -8.15 19.28 -4.67
CA ILE A 581 -7.40 18.36 -5.55
C ILE A 581 -7.88 18.50 -6.99
N LEU A 582 -9.20 18.57 -7.21
CA LEU A 582 -9.77 18.73 -8.55
C LEU A 582 -9.34 20.07 -9.18
N ASP A 583 -9.37 21.16 -8.42
CA ASP A 583 -8.93 22.48 -8.88
C ASP A 583 -7.43 22.49 -9.24
N GLN A 584 -6.58 21.87 -8.41
CA GLN A 584 -5.14 21.75 -8.68
C GLN A 584 -4.82 20.93 -9.93
N ASN A 585 -5.69 19.98 -10.29
CA ASN A 585 -5.51 19.10 -11.45
C ASN A 585 -6.28 19.57 -12.70
N ALA A 586 -7.06 20.64 -12.61
CA ALA A 586 -7.84 21.14 -13.71
C ALA A 586 -6.92 21.60 -14.86
N GLY A 587 -7.15 21.05 -16.06
CA GLY A 587 -6.38 21.40 -17.26
C GLY A 587 -5.01 20.72 -17.38
N LEU A 588 -4.60 19.87 -16.43
CA LEU A 588 -3.39 19.05 -16.60
C LEU A 588 -3.67 17.86 -17.52
N ASP A 589 -2.74 17.57 -18.45
CA ASP A 589 -2.82 16.37 -19.30
C ASP A 589 -2.70 15.07 -18.48
N LEU A 590 -1.86 15.09 -17.44
CA LEU A 590 -1.69 14.02 -16.47
C LEU A 590 -2.19 14.44 -15.10
N GLN A 591 -3.46 14.14 -14.82
CA GLN A 591 -4.07 14.42 -13.52
C GLN A 591 -3.65 13.37 -12.48
N TYR A 592 -3.19 13.82 -11.31
CA TYR A 592 -2.96 12.98 -10.14
C TYR A 592 -4.23 12.93 -9.27
N LEU A 593 -5.06 11.92 -9.53
CA LEU A 593 -6.37 11.74 -8.87
C LEU A 593 -6.44 10.52 -7.95
N PHE A 594 -5.32 9.85 -7.69
CA PHE A 594 -5.27 8.63 -6.86
C PHE A 594 -5.65 8.90 -5.41
N LEU A 595 -5.46 10.14 -4.95
CA LEU A 595 -5.76 10.61 -3.59
C LEU A 595 -7.03 11.46 -3.49
N LEU A 596 -7.93 11.40 -4.49
CA LEU A 596 -9.28 11.95 -4.32
C LEU A 596 -10.01 11.18 -3.19
N PRO A 597 -10.54 11.86 -2.16
CA PRO A 597 -11.25 11.22 -1.05
C PRO A 597 -12.35 10.24 -1.49
N SER A 598 -13.11 10.56 -2.54
CA SER A 598 -14.13 9.68 -3.14
C SER A 598 -13.60 8.40 -3.80
N ARG A 599 -12.29 8.32 -4.07
CA ARG A 599 -11.58 7.18 -4.67
C ARG A 599 -10.66 6.44 -3.69
N ILE A 600 -10.53 6.93 -2.46
CA ILE A 600 -9.76 6.28 -1.40
C ILE A 600 -10.72 5.38 -0.61
N GLU A 601 -10.45 4.08 -0.53
CA GLU A 601 -11.21 3.19 0.33
C GLU A 601 -10.88 3.38 1.82
N ASN A 602 -11.83 3.07 2.71
CA ASN A 602 -11.58 3.09 4.15
C ASN A 602 -10.55 2.07 4.61
N SER A 603 -10.37 0.97 3.89
CA SER A 603 -9.48 -0.12 4.27
C SER A 603 -8.83 -0.77 3.06
N ILE A 604 -7.93 -1.71 3.30
CA ILE A 604 -7.29 -2.51 2.25
C ILE A 604 -8.23 -3.67 1.90
N THR A 605 -8.84 -3.61 0.70
CA THR A 605 -9.81 -4.63 0.26
C THR A 605 -9.44 -5.33 -1.04
N ILE A 606 -8.30 -4.98 -1.63
CA ILE A 606 -7.75 -5.50 -2.88
C ILE A 606 -6.24 -5.63 -2.79
#